data_AF-A0A946W2Y6-F1
#
_entry.id   AF-A0A946W2Y6-F1
#
_cell.length_a   1.000
_cell.length_b   1.000
_cell.length_c   1.000
_cell.angle_alpha   90.00
_cell.angle_beta   90.00
_cell.angle_gamma   90.00
#
_symmetry.space_group_name_H-M   'P 1'
#
loop_
_entity.id
_entity.type
_entity.pdbx_description
1 polymer ?
#
loop_
_entity_poly.entity_id
_entity_poly.type
_entity_poly.pdbx_seq_one_letter_code
_entity_poly.pdbx_strand_id
1 'polypeptide(L)'
;MFYSTNPIIKLILFIIDSENIVRSINFYPMQVGRNMQEIVRIVEALKTTDEAQVLTPANWNEGDDVMVPYFPYTKQQLADNPELENEFYNIGNRMWFKKISK
;
A
#
# COMPACT_ATOMS: atom_id res chain seq x y z
N MET A 1 -8.82 42.75 -15.97
CA MET A 1 -8.22 41.44 -15.65
C MET A 1 -9.14 40.38 -16.22
N PHE A 2 -8.79 39.78 -17.36
CA PHE A 2 -9.64 38.79 -18.03
C PHE A 2 -9.35 37.41 -17.42
N TYR A 3 -10.33 36.81 -16.74
CA TYR A 3 -10.28 35.38 -16.43
C TYR A 3 -10.59 34.63 -17.72
N SER A 4 -9.54 34.19 -18.42
CA SER A 4 -9.68 33.13 -19.41
C SER A 4 -9.98 31.84 -18.64
N THR A 5 -11.21 31.33 -18.72
CA THR A 5 -11.54 29.96 -18.31
C THR A 5 -10.97 29.00 -19.33
N ASN A 6 -9.64 28.89 -19.41
CA ASN A 6 -9.02 27.76 -20.08
C ASN A 6 -9.48 26.50 -19.31
N PRO A 7 -10.05 25.48 -19.98
CA PRO A 7 -10.33 24.23 -19.30
C PRO A 7 -9.01 23.72 -18.74
N ILE A 8 -8.92 23.59 -17.42
CA ILE A 8 -7.76 22.98 -16.77
C ILE A 8 -7.82 21.49 -17.13
N ILE A 9 -7.23 21.13 -18.26
CA ILE A 9 -7.06 19.73 -18.65
C ILE A 9 -6.16 19.10 -17.59
N LYS A 10 -6.70 18.21 -16.77
CA LYS A 10 -5.92 17.43 -15.80
C LYS A 10 -5.52 16.12 -16.46
N LEU A 11 -4.24 15.77 -16.39
CA LEU A 11 -3.75 14.47 -16.82
C LEU A 11 -3.99 13.48 -15.68
N ILE A 12 -4.92 12.55 -15.91
CA ILE A 12 -5.32 11.52 -14.94
C ILE A 12 -4.65 10.20 -15.34
N LEU A 13 -4.07 9.50 -14.37
CA LEU A 13 -3.57 8.13 -14.53
C LEU A 13 -4.48 7.19 -13.76
N PHE A 14 -4.95 6.15 -14.43
CA PHE A 14 -5.72 5.05 -13.84
C PHE A 14 -4.86 3.79 -13.81
N ILE A 15 -4.83 3.10 -12.68
CA ILE A 15 -4.33 1.73 -12.57
C ILE A 15 -5.56 0.83 -12.47
N ILE A 16 -5.69 -0.10 -13.41
CA ILE A 16 -6.84 -1.00 -13.55
C ILE A 16 -6.32 -2.43 -13.50
N ASP A 17 -6.96 -3.29 -12.71
CA ASP A 17 -6.58 -4.70 -12.59
C ASP A 17 -7.24 -5.59 -13.66
N SER A 18 -6.95 -6.89 -13.62
CA SER A 18 -7.50 -7.88 -14.56
C SER A 18 -9.01 -8.08 -14.44
N GLU A 19 -9.63 -7.61 -13.36
CA GLU A 19 -11.09 -7.64 -13.16
C GLU A 19 -11.77 -6.36 -13.65
N ASN A 20 -11.01 -5.46 -14.29
CA ASN A 20 -11.44 -4.13 -14.73
C ASN A 20 -11.84 -3.19 -13.59
N ILE A 21 -11.31 -3.42 -12.38
CA ILE A 21 -11.54 -2.55 -11.23
C ILE A 21 -10.46 -1.45 -11.22
N VAL A 22 -10.88 -0.20 -11.05
CA VAL A 22 -9.95 0.92 -10.86
C VAL A 22 -9.35 0.84 -9.46
N ARG A 23 -8.05 0.56 -9.36
CA ARG A 23 -7.33 0.35 -8.10
C ARG A 23 -6.60 1.59 -7.59
N SER A 24 -6.25 2.51 -8.48
CA SER A 24 -5.65 3.79 -8.11
C SER A 24 -5.94 4.86 -9.16
N ILE A 25 -6.16 6.08 -8.71
CA ILE A 25 -6.32 7.26 -9.56
C ILE A 25 -5.34 8.33 -9.10
N ASN A 26 -4.46 8.76 -10.01
CA ASN A 26 -3.50 9.82 -9.74
C ASN A 26 -3.80 11.06 -10.59
N PHE A 27 -3.90 12.22 -9.93
CA PHE A 27 -4.19 13.51 -10.57
C PHE A 27 -2.97 14.43 -10.47
N TYR A 28 -2.45 14.87 -11.61
CA TYR A 28 -1.36 15.85 -11.69
C TYR A 28 -1.79 17.09 -12.51
N PRO A 29 -1.36 18.30 -12.12
CA PRO A 29 -1.52 19.49 -12.96
C PRO A 29 -0.62 19.40 -14.20
N MET A 30 -0.96 20.10 -15.29
CA MET A 30 -0.22 20.03 -16.56
C MET A 30 1.26 20.40 -16.44
N GLN A 31 1.62 21.24 -15.48
CA GLN A 31 2.96 21.78 -15.31
C GLN A 31 3.90 20.82 -14.55
N VAL A 32 3.37 19.78 -13.92
CA VAL A 32 4.14 18.89 -13.05
C VAL A 32 4.18 17.49 -13.65
N GLY A 33 5.40 16.99 -13.88
CA GLY A 33 5.63 15.62 -14.33
C GLY A 33 5.20 14.59 -13.29
N ARG A 34 4.90 13.37 -13.76
CA ARG A 34 4.56 12.24 -12.89
C ARG A 34 5.81 11.66 -12.23
N ASN A 35 5.67 11.16 -11.01
CA ASN A 35 6.70 10.30 -10.42
C ASN A 35 6.51 8.85 -10.90
N MET A 36 7.36 8.41 -11.84
CA MET A 36 7.30 7.04 -12.37
C MET A 36 7.68 5.98 -11.34
N GLN A 37 8.57 6.28 -10.41
CA GLN A 37 8.94 5.35 -9.33
C GLN A 37 7.74 5.07 -8.44
N GLU A 38 6.95 6.11 -8.12
CA GLU A 38 5.71 5.95 -7.33
C GLU A 38 4.66 5.13 -8.07
N ILE A 39 4.55 5.29 -9.39
CA ILE A 39 3.61 4.50 -10.19
C ILE A 39 3.98 3.01 -10.14
N VAL A 40 5.27 2.68 -10.28
CA VAL A 40 5.76 1.30 -10.16
C VAL A 40 5.51 0.76 -8.75
N ARG A 41 5.85 1.53 -7.71
CA ARG A 41 5.63 1.16 -6.31
C ARG A 41 4.16 0.89 -5.99
N ILE A 42 3.23 1.68 -6.54
CA ILE A 42 1.78 1.43 -6.36
C ILE A 42 1.38 0.11 -7.02
N VAL A 43 1.87 -0.20 -8.23
CA VAL A 43 1.56 -1.47 -8.90
C VAL A 43 2.10 -2.66 -8.12
N GLU A 44 3.33 -2.57 -7.62
CA GLU A 44 3.93 -3.60 -6.75
C GLU A 44 3.14 -3.77 -5.46
N ALA A 45 2.80 -2.67 -4.78
CA ALA A 45 2.02 -2.70 -3.55
C ALA A 45 0.63 -3.34 -3.75
N LEU A 46 -0.05 -3.02 -4.85
CA LEU A 46 -1.34 -3.62 -5.18
C LEU A 46 -1.23 -5.13 -5.40
N LYS A 47 -0.20 -5.58 -6.14
CA LYS A 47 0.07 -7.01 -6.35
C LYS A 47 0.38 -7.71 -5.03
N THR A 48 1.25 -7.15 -4.20
CA THR A 48 1.61 -7.72 -2.89
C THR A 48 0.39 -7.83 -1.98
N THR A 49 -0.47 -6.80 -1.94
CA THR A 49 -1.71 -6.85 -1.17
C THR A 49 -2.65 -7.95 -1.65
N ASP A 50 -2.81 -8.12 -2.96
CA ASP A 50 -3.70 -9.13 -3.54
C ASP A 50 -3.16 -10.55 -3.31
N GLU A 51 -1.86 -10.78 -3.52
CA GLU A 51 -1.23 -12.09 -3.41
C GLU A 51 -1.11 -12.58 -1.96
N ALA A 52 -0.67 -11.70 -1.05
CA ALA A 52 -0.37 -12.07 0.33
C ALA A 52 -1.48 -11.70 1.34
N GLN A 53 -2.56 -11.05 0.88
CA GLN A 53 -3.68 -10.61 1.73
C GLN A 53 -3.21 -9.73 2.89
N VAL A 54 -2.31 -8.80 2.58
CA VAL A 54 -1.66 -7.87 3.52
C VAL A 54 -1.87 -6.41 3.10
N LEU A 55 -1.57 -5.48 3.99
CA LEU A 55 -1.63 -4.05 3.75
C LEU A 55 -0.21 -3.48 3.65
N THR A 56 0.01 -2.59 2.69
CA THR A 56 1.29 -1.90 2.51
C THR A 56 1.24 -0.54 3.23
N PRO A 57 2.08 -0.30 4.27
CA PRO A 57 2.05 0.95 5.02
C PRO A 57 2.55 2.15 4.20
N ALA A 58 2.48 3.35 4.79
CA ALA A 58 3.01 4.56 4.18
C ALA A 58 4.49 4.40 3.82
N ASN A 59 4.88 4.85 2.62
CA ASN A 59 6.23 4.74 2.06
C ASN A 59 6.78 3.31 1.90
N TRP A 60 5.93 2.28 1.96
CA TRP A 60 6.32 0.89 1.76
C TRP A 60 6.93 0.65 0.38
N ASN A 61 8.04 -0.09 0.33
CA ASN A 61 8.64 -0.65 -0.88
C ASN A 61 8.75 -2.18 -0.78
N GLU A 62 9.01 -2.84 -1.90
CA GLU A 62 9.25 -4.28 -1.92
C GLU A 62 10.33 -4.69 -0.90
N GLY A 63 10.01 -5.69 -0.08
CA GLY A 63 10.87 -6.17 1.00
C GLY A 63 10.73 -5.44 2.34
N ASP A 64 9.93 -4.36 2.42
CA ASP A 64 9.57 -3.75 3.70
C ASP A 64 8.48 -4.56 4.41
N ASP A 65 8.41 -4.39 5.73
CA ASP A 65 7.38 -5.02 6.57
C ASP A 65 5.96 -4.64 6.15
N VAL A 66 5.05 -5.61 6.23
CA VAL A 66 3.66 -5.45 5.80
C VAL A 66 2.74 -5.44 7.02
N MET A 67 1.62 -4.72 6.92
CA MET A 67 0.59 -4.71 7.95
C MET A 67 -0.43 -5.82 7.71
N VAL A 68 -0.92 -6.46 8.76
CA VAL A 68 -1.99 -7.47 8.69
C VAL A 68 -3.31 -6.91 9.21
N PRO A 69 -4.46 -7.20 8.57
CA PRO A 69 -5.76 -6.68 8.99
C PRO A 69 -6.40 -7.49 10.14
N TYR A 70 -5.62 -8.32 10.85
CA TYR A 70 -6.08 -9.23 11.90
C TYR A 70 -5.09 -9.29 13.07
N PHE A 71 -5.52 -9.88 14.20
CA PHE A 71 -4.62 -10.18 15.31
C PHE A 71 -3.81 -11.44 14.99
N PRO A 72 -2.47 -11.39 15.01
CA PRO A 72 -1.63 -12.45 14.44
C PRO A 72 -1.70 -13.78 15.20
N TYR A 73 -1.95 -13.74 16.51
CA TYR A 73 -2.03 -14.94 17.35
C TYR A 73 -2.93 -14.73 18.57
N THR A 74 -3.45 -15.84 19.08
CA THR A 74 -4.08 -15.92 20.40
C THR A 74 -3.05 -16.21 21.49
N LYS A 75 -3.43 -15.99 22.75
CA LYS A 75 -2.55 -16.31 23.90
C LYS A 75 -2.13 -17.79 23.95
N GLN A 76 -3.01 -18.68 23.50
CA GLN A 76 -2.72 -20.12 23.48
C GLN A 76 -1.71 -20.46 22.39
N GLN A 77 -1.89 -19.94 21.17
CA GLN A 77 -0.95 -20.13 20.06
C GLN A 77 0.45 -19.62 20.40
N LEU A 78 0.54 -18.51 21.13
CA LEU A 78 1.83 -17.98 21.59
C LEU A 78 2.48 -18.85 22.68
N ALA A 79 1.69 -19.47 23.56
CA ALA A 79 2.20 -20.40 24.56
C ALA A 79 2.73 -21.70 23.91
N ASP A 80 2.04 -22.17 22.86
CA ASP A 80 2.42 -23.36 22.11
C ASP A 80 3.62 -23.10 21.18
N ASN A 81 3.71 -21.90 20.59
CA ASN A 81 4.84 -21.45 19.78
C ASN A 81 5.28 -20.02 20.14
N PRO A 82 6.24 -19.88 21.07
CA PRO A 82 6.76 -18.58 21.48
C PRO A 82 7.46 -17.79 20.37
N GLU A 83 7.91 -18.43 19.28
CA GLU A 83 8.62 -17.72 18.21
C GLU A 83 7.72 -16.80 17.38
N LEU A 84 6.39 -16.97 17.43
CA LEU A 84 5.42 -16.11 16.75
C LEU A 84 5.54 -14.64 17.18
N GLU A 85 5.98 -14.38 18.41
CA GLU A 85 6.24 -13.01 18.89
C GLU A 85 7.40 -12.33 18.14
N ASN A 86 8.33 -13.11 17.58
CA ASN A 86 9.44 -12.55 16.80
C ASN A 86 9.03 -12.19 15.37
N GLU A 87 7.99 -12.83 14.82
CA GLU A 87 7.51 -12.60 13.46
C GLU A 87 6.67 -11.34 13.32
N PHE A 88 6.01 -10.92 14.40
CA PHE A 88 5.09 -9.79 14.38
C PHE A 88 5.50 -8.70 15.38
N TYR A 89 5.08 -7.48 15.12
CA TYR A 89 5.14 -6.40 16.11
C TYR A 89 3.93 -5.50 15.95
N ASN A 90 3.53 -4.83 17.03
CA ASN A 90 2.43 -3.88 16.98
C ASN A 90 2.94 -2.44 17.11
N ILE A 91 2.29 -1.54 16.38
CA ILE A 91 2.39 -0.11 16.60
C ILE A 91 1.02 0.35 17.12
N GLY A 92 0.96 0.71 18.40
CA GLY A 92 -0.30 1.07 19.06
C GLY A 92 -1.26 -0.11 19.20
N ASN A 93 -2.56 0.18 19.26
CA ASN A 93 -3.56 -0.80 19.71
C ASN A 93 -4.14 -1.69 18.60
N ARG A 94 -3.95 -1.32 17.32
CA ARG A 94 -4.64 -1.93 16.18
C ARG A 94 -3.79 -2.14 14.94
N MET A 95 -2.52 -1.73 14.94
CA MET A 95 -1.66 -1.91 13.77
C MET A 95 -0.68 -3.03 14.08
N TRP A 96 -0.88 -4.17 13.44
CA TRP A 96 -0.01 -5.34 13.52
C TRP A 96 0.78 -5.45 12.23
N PHE A 97 2.09 -5.63 12.36
CA PHE A 97 3.02 -5.78 11.26
C PHE A 97 3.62 -7.17 11.29
N LYS A 98 3.72 -7.78 10.11
CA LYS A 98 4.50 -8.98 9.86
C LYS A 98 5.86 -8.57 9.33
N LYS A 99 6.92 -9.04 9.97
CA LYS A 99 8.29 -8.81 9.52
C LYS A 99 8.55 -9.58 8.24
N ILE A 100 9.09 -8.91 7.23
CA ILE A 100 9.58 -9.57 6.03
C ILE A 100 11.07 -9.83 6.22
N SER A 101 11.47 -11.09 6.23
CA SER A 101 12.89 -11.44 6.34
C SER A 101 13.63 -10.91 5.11
N LYS A 102 14.70 -10.15 5.34
CA LYS A 102 15.74 -9.92 4.33
C LYS A 102 16.72 -11.08 4.29
#